data_AF-A0A3P7IGU1-F1
#
_entry.id   AF-A0A3P7IGU1-F1
#
_cell.length_a   1.000
_cell.length_b   1.000
_cell.length_c   1.000
_cell.angle_alpha   90.00
_cell.angle_beta   90.00
_cell.angle_gamma   90.00
#
_symmetry.space_group_name_H-M   'P 1'
#
loop_
_entity.id
_entity.type
_entity.pdbx_description
1 polymer ?
#
loop_
_entity_poly.entity_id
_entity_poly.type
_entity_poly.pdbx_seq_one_letter_code
_entity_poly.pdbx_strand_id
1 'polypeptide(L)'
;MHEREVETENKNFFVAVERTLEGECEVEYTGTPIENDRMLWTKSINFQKCTVRPEVQYGIRMHDMKKTYDEKLFSTVMKFEVTGNRDEYLVRDVELESRYKLVPLSEKHELITSFVNNKLTLIYAGRVETRIPNVNFHHRENLIYNSGWEVAEEKFAMTGEETYLQLIPEWKNKMVHIEKIIKKMIHHMEEKVDLETTHLFARLVKLLRLCRERELMQIESFMVGHENVLHKIRSMYYDALAMAGTKVTVTYLMRKIVDERIEHLKAARLLKSLAEVRIPSEHIANEVLRVCESPVAEKVPYLKQSCWLTYGAIFHGLCNNKMLAVLHKEKVCNRE
;
A
#
# COMPACT_ATOMS: atom_id res chain seq x y z
N MET A 1 55.69 -31.80 16.26
CA MET A 1 55.23 -31.52 14.89
C MET A 1 53.75 -31.21 15.01
N HIS A 2 53.42 -29.93 15.17
CA HIS A 2 52.04 -29.44 15.21
C HIS A 2 51.96 -28.35 14.15
N GLU A 3 51.32 -28.70 13.04
CA GLU A 3 50.93 -27.75 12.00
C GLU A 3 49.91 -26.79 12.63
N ARG A 4 50.29 -25.51 12.73
CA ARG A 4 49.33 -24.44 12.95
C ARG A 4 48.62 -24.25 11.62
N GLU A 5 47.34 -24.62 11.57
CA GLU A 5 46.42 -24.13 10.55
C GLU A 5 46.46 -22.60 10.59
N VAL A 6 47.07 -22.02 9.56
CA VAL A 6 46.97 -20.59 9.29
C VAL A 6 45.56 -20.40 8.74
N GLU A 7 44.66 -19.84 9.54
CA GLU A 7 43.39 -19.28 9.05
C GLU A 7 43.70 -18.27 7.95
N THR A 8 43.57 -18.70 6.69
CA THR A 8 43.52 -17.81 5.55
C THR A 8 42.26 -16.97 5.68
N GLU A 9 42.41 -15.72 6.14
CA GLU A 9 41.38 -14.69 5.99
C GLU A 9 40.88 -14.72 4.54
N ASN A 10 39.60 -15.04 4.38
CA ASN A 10 38.97 -15.17 3.08
C ASN A 10 38.80 -13.76 2.49
N LYS A 11 39.85 -13.21 1.86
CA LYS A 11 39.90 -11.81 1.36
C LYS A 11 38.78 -11.43 0.40
N ASN A 12 38.05 -12.42 -0.12
CA ASN A 12 36.96 -12.25 -1.07
C ASN A 12 35.57 -12.38 -0.43
N PHE A 13 35.46 -12.34 0.89
CA PHE A 13 34.19 -12.28 1.59
C PHE A 13 34.18 -11.16 2.63
N PHE A 14 33.13 -10.36 2.65
CA PHE A 14 32.91 -9.41 3.73
C PHE A 14 31.43 -9.11 3.93
N VAL A 15 31.11 -8.62 5.12
CA VAL A 15 29.76 -8.20 5.51
C VAL A 15 29.81 -6.71 5.80
N ALA A 16 28.79 -5.98 5.36
CA ALA A 16 28.64 -4.55 5.63
C ALA A 16 27.18 -4.23 5.92
N VAL A 17 26.91 -3.08 6.54
CA VAL A 17 25.55 -2.51 6.56
C VAL A 17 25.48 -1.47 5.46
N GLU A 18 24.53 -1.64 4.55
CA GLU A 18 24.39 -0.77 3.39
C GLU A 18 22.97 -0.25 3.25
N ARG A 19 22.85 1.01 2.85
CA ARG A 19 21.59 1.59 2.45
C ARG A 19 21.27 1.24 1.01
N THR A 20 20.11 0.64 0.80
CA THR A 20 19.56 0.25 -0.50
C THR A 20 18.15 0.82 -0.67
N LEU A 21 17.52 0.58 -1.82
CA LEU A 21 16.10 0.93 -2.04
C LEU A 21 15.17 0.25 -1.02
N GLU A 22 15.54 -0.95 -0.60
CA GLU A 22 14.73 -1.83 0.25
C GLU A 22 14.92 -1.56 1.74
N GLY A 23 15.86 -0.68 2.11
CA GLY A 23 16.18 -0.39 3.50
C GLY A 23 17.67 -0.29 3.77
N GLU A 24 18.00 -0.15 5.05
CA GLU A 24 19.37 -0.16 5.56
C GLU A 24 19.59 -1.49 6.28
N CYS A 25 20.30 -2.41 5.63
CA CYS A 25 20.38 -3.82 6.02
C CYS A 25 21.81 -4.36 5.97
N GLU A 26 22.05 -5.45 6.69
CA GLU A 26 23.26 -6.26 6.54
C GLU A 26 23.29 -6.86 5.13
N VAL A 27 24.42 -6.70 4.46
CA VAL A 27 24.68 -7.23 3.11
C VAL A 27 25.98 -8.03 3.13
N GLU A 28 25.97 -9.14 2.40
CA GLU A 28 27.13 -10.02 2.28
C GLU A 28 27.67 -9.93 0.86
N TYR A 29 28.98 -9.75 0.74
CA TYR A 29 29.69 -9.69 -0.53
C TYR A 29 30.62 -10.89 -0.66
N THR A 30 30.55 -11.58 -1.79
CA THR A 30 31.45 -12.68 -2.17
C THR A 30 32.04 -12.40 -3.54
N GLY A 31 33.36 -12.38 -3.64
CA GLY A 31 34.11 -12.17 -4.88
C GLY A 31 34.67 -13.47 -5.44
N THR A 32 34.43 -13.73 -6.73
CA THR A 32 35.08 -14.82 -7.46
C THR A 32 35.84 -14.26 -8.66
N PRO A 33 37.14 -14.59 -8.82
CA PRO A 33 37.88 -14.18 -10.00
C PRO A 33 37.32 -14.88 -11.25
N ILE A 34 37.20 -14.11 -12.33
CA ILE A 34 36.87 -14.59 -13.68
C ILE A 34 38.10 -14.33 -14.58
N GLU A 35 38.13 -14.96 -15.75
CA GLU A 35 39.13 -14.71 -16.80
C GLU A 35 39.28 -13.21 -17.14
N ASN A 36 40.50 -12.81 -17.53
CA ASN A 36 40.88 -11.46 -18.00
C ASN A 36 40.82 -10.35 -16.92
N ASP A 37 41.42 -10.59 -15.74
CA ASP A 37 41.47 -9.63 -14.63
C ASP A 37 40.09 -9.09 -14.20
N ARG A 38 39.05 -9.93 -14.35
CA ARG A 38 37.68 -9.62 -13.97
C ARG A 38 37.35 -10.28 -12.64
N MET A 39 36.47 -9.62 -11.88
CA MET A 39 35.93 -10.15 -10.64
C MET A 39 34.41 -10.16 -10.73
N LEU A 40 33.79 -11.30 -10.41
CA LEU A 40 32.36 -11.40 -10.15
C LEU A 40 32.13 -11.13 -8.66
N TRP A 41 31.47 -10.02 -8.35
CA TRP A 41 31.00 -9.76 -7.01
C TRP A 41 29.54 -10.16 -6.89
N THR A 42 29.24 -11.06 -5.97
CA THR A 42 27.85 -11.38 -5.58
C THR A 42 27.53 -10.67 -4.29
N LYS A 43 26.47 -9.87 -4.29
CA LYS A 43 25.90 -9.20 -3.11
C LYS A 43 24.56 -9.86 -2.78
N SER A 44 24.36 -10.25 -1.53
CA SER A 44 23.06 -10.67 -1.00
C SER A 44 22.59 -9.72 0.09
N ILE A 45 21.28 -9.46 0.16
CA ILE A 45 20.68 -8.62 1.20
C ILE A 45 20.02 -9.51 2.26
N ASN A 46 20.38 -9.30 3.53
CA ASN A 46 19.79 -10.00 4.66
C ASN A 46 18.62 -9.19 5.25
N PHE A 47 17.40 -9.51 4.81
CA PHE A 47 16.18 -8.82 5.26
C PHE A 47 15.81 -9.05 6.73
N GLN A 48 16.40 -10.06 7.38
CA GLN A 48 16.18 -10.32 8.81
C GLN A 48 17.03 -9.39 9.69
N LYS A 49 17.99 -8.68 9.11
CA LYS A 49 18.90 -7.77 9.81
C LYS A 49 18.90 -6.40 9.15
N CYS A 50 17.77 -5.71 9.25
CA CYS A 50 17.60 -4.34 8.77
C CYS A 50 17.37 -3.37 9.93
N THR A 51 18.05 -2.24 9.93
CA THR A 51 17.79 -1.14 10.87
C THR A 51 16.61 -0.29 10.41
N VAL A 52 16.39 -0.19 9.10
CA VAL A 52 15.25 0.54 8.54
C VAL A 52 14.69 -0.24 7.38
N ARG A 53 13.38 -0.47 7.38
CA ARG A 53 12.69 -1.10 6.26
C ARG A 53 11.39 -0.36 5.95
N PRO A 54 11.24 0.22 4.74
CA PRO A 54 9.98 0.78 4.31
C PRO A 54 9.00 -0.37 4.07
N GLU A 55 7.98 -0.48 4.92
CA GLU A 55 6.85 -1.37 4.71
C GLU A 55 5.55 -0.55 4.78
N VAL A 56 4.59 -0.87 3.92
CA VAL A 56 3.24 -0.31 3.98
C VAL A 56 2.28 -1.49 4.17
N GLN A 57 1.51 -1.46 5.25
CA GLN A 57 0.59 -2.55 5.59
C GLN A 57 -0.80 -1.99 5.82
N TYR A 58 -1.80 -2.52 5.10
CA TYR A 58 -3.18 -2.08 5.22
C TYR A 58 -4.09 -3.21 5.68
N GLY A 59 -5.05 -2.89 6.56
CA GLY A 59 -6.11 -3.84 6.95
C GLY A 59 -5.68 -4.90 7.97
N ILE A 60 -4.48 -4.82 8.52
CA ILE A 60 -4.02 -5.67 9.62
C ILE A 60 -4.20 -4.88 10.92
N ARG A 61 -5.20 -5.24 11.73
CA ARG A 61 -5.33 -4.69 13.09
C ARG A 61 -4.32 -5.43 13.97
N MET A 62 -3.38 -4.70 14.57
CA MET A 62 -2.21 -5.29 15.26
C MET A 62 -2.56 -6.30 16.38
N HIS A 63 -3.79 -6.32 16.88
CA HIS A 63 -4.24 -7.24 17.92
C HIS A 63 -4.55 -8.67 17.41
N ASP A 64 -4.77 -8.85 16.10
CA ASP A 64 -5.00 -10.17 15.49
C ASP A 64 -3.70 -10.92 15.17
N MET A 65 -2.55 -10.24 15.28
CA MET A 65 -1.26 -10.89 15.22
C MET A 65 -0.97 -11.55 16.58
N LYS A 66 -1.50 -12.78 16.78
CA LYS A 66 -0.63 -13.77 17.44
C LYS A 66 0.70 -13.74 16.70
N LYS A 67 1.82 -13.89 17.40
CA LYS A 67 3.17 -14.03 16.79
C LYS A 67 3.19 -15.26 15.88
N THR A 68 2.57 -15.17 14.71
CA THR A 68 2.71 -16.12 13.62
C THR A 68 4.08 -15.80 13.06
N TYR A 69 5.02 -16.71 13.31
CA TYR A 69 6.39 -16.60 12.84
C TYR A 69 6.39 -16.29 11.34
N ASP A 70 7.20 -15.30 10.99
CA ASP A 70 7.29 -14.58 9.72
C ASP A 70 6.88 -15.34 8.46
N GLU A 71 5.71 -14.93 7.94
CA GLU A 71 5.06 -15.37 6.69
C GLU A 71 5.72 -14.81 5.42
N LYS A 72 6.90 -14.19 5.55
CA LYS A 72 7.54 -13.37 4.50
C LYS A 72 8.96 -13.85 4.24
N LEU A 73 9.18 -14.52 3.11
CA LEU A 73 10.50 -14.95 2.68
C LEU A 73 10.98 -14.06 1.55
N PHE A 74 11.91 -13.17 1.87
CA PHE A 74 12.47 -12.18 0.95
C PHE A 74 13.93 -12.47 0.68
N SER A 75 14.34 -12.37 -0.58
CA SER A 75 15.71 -12.57 -1.00
C SER A 75 16.02 -11.68 -2.18
N THR A 76 17.12 -10.94 -2.12
CA THR A 76 17.66 -10.14 -3.21
C THR A 76 19.12 -10.52 -3.37
N VAL A 77 19.50 -10.91 -4.58
CA VAL A 77 20.88 -11.21 -4.96
C VAL A 77 21.24 -10.38 -6.19
N MET A 78 22.39 -9.73 -6.12
CA MET A 78 22.94 -8.92 -7.21
C MET A 78 24.32 -9.46 -7.57
N LYS A 79 24.58 -9.64 -8.86
CA LYS A 79 25.86 -10.07 -9.41
C LYS A 79 26.44 -8.93 -10.22
N PHE A 80 27.67 -8.55 -9.94
CA PHE A 80 28.38 -7.48 -10.62
C PHE A 80 29.63 -8.05 -11.29
N GLU A 81 29.74 -7.89 -12.60
CA GLU A 81 30.99 -8.11 -13.30
C GLU A 81 31.81 -6.81 -13.27
N VAL A 82 32.97 -6.87 -12.61
CA VAL A 82 33.80 -5.69 -12.33
C VAL A 82 35.21 -5.90 -12.87
N THR A 83 35.75 -4.85 -13.48
CA THR A 83 37.17 -4.72 -13.86
C THR A 83 37.82 -3.59 -13.10
N GLY A 84 39.10 -3.72 -12.75
CA GLY A 84 39.87 -2.68 -12.06
C GLY A 84 40.27 -3.09 -10.64
N ASN A 85 40.49 -2.10 -9.77
CA ASN A 85 40.93 -2.29 -8.39
C ASN A 85 39.97 -1.62 -7.39
N ARG A 86 40.34 -1.59 -6.11
CA ARG A 86 39.48 -1.05 -5.05
C ARG A 86 39.20 0.46 -5.19
N ASP A 87 40.14 1.21 -5.74
CA ASP A 87 40.09 2.68 -5.82
C ASP A 87 39.46 3.15 -7.14
N GLU A 88 39.65 2.39 -8.21
CA GLU A 88 39.10 2.67 -9.54
C GLU A 88 38.62 1.37 -10.17
N TYR A 89 37.30 1.25 -10.28
CA TYR A 89 36.64 0.08 -10.85
C TYR A 89 35.55 0.48 -11.84
N LEU A 90 35.32 -0.41 -12.80
CA LEU A 90 34.29 -0.30 -13.82
C LEU A 90 33.36 -1.50 -13.72
N VAL A 91 32.08 -1.23 -13.48
CA VAL A 91 31.01 -2.22 -13.51
C VAL A 91 30.59 -2.42 -14.97
N ARG A 92 30.76 -3.63 -15.49
CA ARG A 92 30.42 -3.98 -16.88
C ARG A 92 29.01 -4.51 -16.99
N ASP A 93 28.66 -5.45 -16.12
CA ASP A 93 27.35 -6.09 -16.13
C ASP A 93 26.84 -6.21 -14.70
N VAL A 94 25.53 -6.00 -14.53
CA VAL A 94 24.81 -6.25 -13.29
C VAL A 94 23.58 -7.06 -13.58
N GLU A 95 23.41 -8.15 -12.84
CA GLU A 95 22.19 -8.94 -12.84
C GLU A 95 21.63 -8.98 -11.42
N LEU A 96 20.38 -8.59 -11.26
CA LEU A 96 19.67 -8.59 -9.99
C LEU A 96 18.49 -9.54 -10.10
N GLU A 97 18.37 -10.43 -9.12
CA GLU A 97 17.21 -11.27 -8.89
C GLU A 97 16.68 -11.03 -7.47
N SER A 98 15.45 -10.55 -7.38
CA SER A 98 14.72 -10.46 -6.11
C SER A 98 13.49 -11.35 -6.13
N ARG A 99 13.23 -12.01 -5.00
CA ARG A 99 12.11 -12.91 -4.77
C ARG A 99 11.41 -12.49 -3.49
N TYR A 100 10.13 -12.16 -3.61
CA TYR A 100 9.28 -11.84 -2.46
C TYR A 100 8.16 -12.86 -2.36
N LYS A 101 8.23 -13.73 -1.36
CA LYS A 101 7.23 -14.78 -1.13
C LYS A 101 6.38 -14.44 0.08
N LEU A 102 5.07 -14.52 -0.10
CA LEU A 102 4.08 -14.47 0.98
C LEU A 102 3.54 -15.88 1.23
N VAL A 103 3.76 -16.36 2.46
CA VAL A 103 3.60 -17.75 2.89
C VAL A 103 2.84 -17.80 4.22
N PRO A 104 1.53 -17.48 4.23
CA PRO A 104 0.80 -17.24 5.49
C PRO A 104 0.28 -18.50 6.19
N LEU A 105 0.36 -19.68 5.54
CA LEU A 105 -0.18 -20.93 6.11
C LEU A 105 0.93 -21.95 6.44
N SER A 106 1.85 -22.20 5.50
CA SER A 106 3.09 -22.96 5.72
C SER A 106 4.02 -22.82 4.51
N GLU A 107 5.31 -23.14 4.64
CA GLU A 107 6.31 -23.12 3.54
C GLU A 107 5.88 -23.82 2.25
N LYS A 108 4.96 -24.79 2.35
CA LYS A 108 4.41 -25.53 1.20
C LYS A 108 3.23 -24.86 0.52
N HIS A 109 2.62 -23.85 1.16
CA HIS A 109 1.48 -23.10 0.65
C HIS A 109 1.91 -21.66 0.37
N GLU A 110 2.75 -21.50 -0.65
CA GLU A 110 3.05 -20.19 -1.24
C GLU A 110 1.75 -19.63 -1.86
N LEU A 111 1.28 -18.49 -1.36
CA LEU A 111 0.10 -17.83 -1.94
C LEU A 111 0.48 -16.91 -3.09
N ILE A 112 1.51 -16.10 -2.89
CA ILE A 112 1.94 -15.08 -3.85
C ILE A 112 3.46 -15.02 -3.84
N THR A 113 4.05 -15.14 -5.02
CA THR A 113 5.48 -14.94 -5.24
C THR A 113 5.68 -13.86 -6.30
N SER A 114 6.41 -12.81 -5.94
CA SER A 114 6.84 -11.76 -6.85
C SER A 114 8.30 -11.93 -7.20
N PHE A 115 8.62 -11.81 -8.49
CA PHE A 115 9.98 -11.85 -9.00
C PHE A 115 10.33 -10.50 -9.61
N VAL A 116 11.50 -9.97 -9.29
CA VAL A 116 12.04 -8.77 -9.91
C VAL A 116 13.41 -9.10 -10.48
N ASN A 117 13.53 -9.01 -11.80
CA ASN A 117 14.77 -9.26 -12.51
C ASN A 117 15.21 -7.96 -13.20
N ASN A 118 16.44 -7.53 -12.94
CA ASN A 118 17.03 -6.38 -13.63
C ASN A 118 18.37 -6.78 -14.24
N LYS A 119 18.66 -6.22 -15.43
CA LYS A 119 19.96 -6.33 -16.09
C LYS A 119 20.44 -4.95 -16.50
N LEU A 120 21.66 -4.61 -16.10
CA LEU A 120 22.36 -3.40 -16.52
C LEU A 120 23.65 -3.83 -17.22
N THR A 121 23.86 -3.37 -18.45
CA THR A 121 25.06 -3.67 -19.24
C THR A 121 25.69 -2.36 -19.70
N LEU A 122 27.00 -2.23 -19.49
CA LEU A 122 27.79 -1.12 -19.95
C LEU A 122 27.96 -1.19 -21.47
N ILE A 123 27.39 -0.22 -22.17
CA ILE A 123 27.48 -0.13 -23.63
C ILE A 123 28.75 0.61 -24.05
N TYR A 124 29.08 1.70 -23.36
CA TYR A 124 30.22 2.55 -23.72
C TYR A 124 30.79 3.23 -22.48
N ALA A 125 32.11 3.17 -22.33
CA ALA A 125 32.88 3.95 -21.37
C ALA A 125 33.99 4.67 -22.14
N GLY A 126 33.82 5.98 -22.35
CA GLY A 126 34.73 6.79 -23.14
C GLY A 126 34.42 8.28 -23.05
N ARG A 127 34.55 9.02 -24.15
CA ARG A 127 34.39 10.49 -24.12
C ARG A 127 32.93 10.86 -23.90
N VAL A 128 32.69 11.86 -23.05
CA VAL A 128 31.35 12.37 -22.78
C VAL A 128 30.86 13.17 -23.99
N GLU A 129 29.91 12.60 -24.74
CA GLU A 129 29.33 13.26 -25.92
C GLU A 129 28.22 14.25 -25.55
N THR A 130 27.49 13.99 -24.46
CA THR A 130 26.38 14.81 -23.98
C THR A 130 26.50 15.10 -22.49
N ARG A 131 26.41 16.38 -22.10
CA ARG A 131 26.32 16.77 -20.68
C ARG A 131 24.87 16.59 -20.23
N ILE A 132 24.65 15.66 -19.30
CA ILE A 132 23.37 15.54 -18.59
C ILE A 132 23.21 16.80 -17.73
N PRO A 133 22.06 17.50 -17.79
CA PRO A 133 21.83 18.67 -16.95
C PRO A 133 21.93 18.29 -15.47
N ASN A 134 22.54 19.17 -14.68
CA ASN A 134 22.64 18.96 -13.23
C ASN A 134 21.23 18.84 -12.63
N VAL A 135 21.02 17.83 -11.80
CA VAL A 135 19.77 17.62 -11.07
C VAL A 135 19.56 18.78 -10.11
N ASN A 136 18.33 19.32 -10.07
CA ASN A 136 17.97 20.41 -9.16
C ASN A 136 18.24 20.03 -7.70
N PHE A 137 19.21 20.68 -7.06
CA PHE A 137 19.66 20.36 -5.70
C PHE A 137 18.59 20.49 -4.61
N HIS A 138 17.47 21.15 -4.89
CA HIS A 138 16.39 21.38 -3.94
C HIS A 138 15.53 20.14 -3.63
N HIS A 139 15.61 19.07 -4.43
CA HIS A 139 14.84 17.83 -4.22
C HIS A 139 15.79 16.63 -4.18
N ARG A 140 16.59 16.54 -3.11
CA ARG A 140 17.40 15.34 -2.84
C ARG A 140 16.58 14.37 -2.00
N GLU A 141 16.24 13.24 -2.58
CA GLU A 141 15.70 12.10 -1.84
C GLU A 141 16.82 11.14 -1.43
N ASN A 142 16.55 10.34 -0.41
CA ASN A 142 17.45 9.24 -0.02
C ASN A 142 17.18 8.03 -0.92
N LEU A 143 18.11 7.07 -0.96
CA LEU A 143 17.95 5.85 -1.76
C LEU A 143 16.79 4.98 -1.26
N ILE A 144 16.45 5.04 0.04
CA ILE A 144 15.35 4.28 0.64
C ILE A 144 14.01 4.76 0.07
N TYR A 145 13.12 3.82 -0.26
CA TYR A 145 11.77 4.10 -0.74
C TYR A 145 11.04 5.16 0.12
N ASN A 146 10.50 6.18 -0.56
CA ASN A 146 9.73 7.27 0.04
C ASN A 146 8.23 6.94 0.00
N SER A 147 7.65 6.63 1.18
CA SER A 147 6.21 6.34 1.32
C SER A 147 5.31 7.59 1.48
N GLY A 148 5.81 8.77 1.09
CA GLY A 148 5.14 10.04 1.34
C GLY A 148 3.77 10.16 0.70
N TRP A 149 3.57 9.57 -0.49
CA TRP A 149 2.27 9.62 -1.17
C TRP A 149 1.27 8.64 -0.57
N GLU A 150 1.70 7.47 -0.07
CA GLU A 150 0.83 6.55 0.69
C GLU A 150 0.38 7.18 2.01
N VAL A 151 1.29 7.87 2.70
CA VAL A 151 0.95 8.64 3.91
C VAL A 151 -0.06 9.74 3.57
N ALA A 152 0.08 10.40 2.42
CA ALA A 152 -0.89 11.39 1.95
C ALA A 152 -2.26 10.74 1.63
N GLU A 153 -2.29 9.56 1.01
CA GLU A 153 -3.53 8.78 0.82
C GLU A 153 -4.22 8.49 2.15
N GLU A 154 -3.48 8.06 3.18
CA GLU A 154 -4.05 7.80 4.50
C GLU A 154 -4.60 9.07 5.16
N LYS A 155 -3.82 10.15 5.13
CA LYS A 155 -4.25 11.43 5.70
C LYS A 155 -5.50 11.96 5.00
N PHE A 156 -5.56 11.88 3.66
CA PHE A 156 -6.76 12.20 2.91
C PHE A 156 -7.95 11.32 3.34
N ALA A 157 -7.74 10.00 3.47
CA ALA A 157 -8.78 9.09 3.92
C ALA A 157 -9.27 9.41 5.34
N MET A 158 -8.39 9.87 6.24
CA MET A 158 -8.72 10.21 7.62
C MET A 158 -9.42 11.56 7.78
N THR A 159 -9.00 12.60 7.06
CA THR A 159 -9.45 13.99 7.27
C THR A 159 -10.34 14.53 6.15
N GLY A 160 -10.16 14.00 4.94
CA GLY A 160 -10.76 14.52 3.70
C GLY A 160 -10.15 15.82 3.19
N GLU A 161 -8.98 16.24 3.70
CA GLU A 161 -8.31 17.46 3.25
C GLU A 161 -7.70 17.31 1.86
N GLU A 162 -8.14 18.13 0.91
CA GLU A 162 -7.72 18.04 -0.50
C GLU A 162 -6.24 18.38 -0.74
N THR A 163 -5.56 19.01 0.22
CA THR A 163 -4.11 19.31 0.14
C THR A 163 -3.29 18.04 -0.04
N TYR A 164 -3.69 16.93 0.60
CA TYR A 164 -3.00 15.65 0.46
C TYR A 164 -3.17 15.03 -0.92
N LEU A 165 -4.26 15.31 -1.64
CA LEU A 165 -4.48 14.78 -3.00
C LEU A 165 -3.41 15.27 -3.99
N GLN A 166 -2.79 16.42 -3.74
CA GLN A 166 -1.73 16.97 -4.60
C GLN A 166 -0.43 16.16 -4.53
N LEU A 167 -0.24 15.42 -3.44
CA LEU A 167 0.94 14.58 -3.20
C LEU A 167 0.75 13.15 -3.73
N ILE A 168 -0.47 12.79 -4.13
CA ILE A 168 -0.80 11.46 -4.65
C ILE A 168 -0.66 11.49 -6.18
N PRO A 169 0.03 10.51 -6.79
CA PRO A 169 0.11 10.40 -8.24
C PRO A 169 -1.28 10.47 -8.89
N GLU A 170 -1.49 11.45 -9.77
CA GLU A 170 -2.81 11.71 -10.33
C GLU A 170 -3.34 10.51 -11.12
N TRP A 171 -4.56 10.07 -10.77
CA TRP A 171 -5.34 9.21 -11.63
C TRP A 171 -6.03 10.02 -12.73
N LYS A 172 -5.34 10.16 -13.86
CA LYS A 172 -5.89 10.76 -15.07
C LYS A 172 -7.23 10.10 -15.40
N ASN A 173 -8.25 10.92 -15.66
CA ASN A 173 -9.60 10.48 -16.05
C ASN A 173 -10.34 9.61 -15.00
N LYS A 174 -10.09 9.79 -13.70
CA LYS A 174 -10.78 9.09 -12.60
C LYS A 174 -12.31 9.01 -12.79
N MET A 175 -12.96 10.14 -13.06
CA MET A 175 -14.42 10.21 -13.23
C MET A 175 -14.90 9.39 -14.43
N VAL A 176 -14.19 9.46 -15.56
CA VAL A 176 -14.51 8.68 -16.76
C VAL A 176 -14.40 7.16 -16.47
N HIS A 177 -13.41 6.74 -15.68
CA HIS A 177 -13.29 5.35 -15.27
C HIS A 177 -14.45 4.91 -14.36
N ILE A 178 -14.85 5.76 -13.41
CA ILE A 178 -16.01 5.49 -12.54
C ILE A 178 -17.28 5.32 -13.38
N GLU A 179 -17.56 6.25 -14.30
CA GLU A 179 -18.73 6.16 -15.19
C GLU A 179 -18.72 4.88 -16.04
N LYS A 180 -17.57 4.52 -16.61
CA LYS A 180 -17.43 3.27 -17.39
C LYS A 180 -17.69 2.03 -16.54
N ILE A 181 -17.20 2.01 -15.30
CA ILE A 181 -17.45 0.90 -14.37
C ILE A 181 -18.94 0.81 -14.04
N ILE A 182 -19.57 1.92 -13.69
CA ILE A 182 -21.01 1.95 -13.37
C ILE A 182 -21.85 1.50 -14.57
N LYS A 183 -21.55 1.99 -15.79
CA LYS A 183 -22.24 1.55 -17.03
C LYS A 183 -22.09 0.05 -17.28
N LYS A 184 -20.89 -0.50 -17.09
CA LYS A 184 -20.67 -1.96 -17.22
C LYS A 184 -21.44 -2.74 -16.16
N MET A 185 -21.44 -2.27 -14.92
CA MET A 185 -22.21 -2.90 -13.84
C MET A 185 -23.72 -2.89 -14.13
N ILE A 186 -24.27 -1.77 -14.64
CA ILE A 186 -25.67 -1.67 -15.07
C ILE A 186 -25.96 -2.78 -16.10
N HIS A 187 -25.14 -2.90 -17.13
CA HIS A 187 -25.31 -3.90 -18.18
C HIS A 187 -25.24 -5.34 -17.64
N HIS A 188 -24.27 -5.66 -16.78
CA HIS A 188 -24.15 -7.00 -16.17
C HIS A 188 -25.37 -7.34 -15.29
N MET A 189 -25.99 -6.34 -14.66
CA MET A 189 -27.17 -6.57 -13.83
C MET A 189 -28.45 -6.81 -14.62
N GLU A 190 -28.50 -6.40 -15.89
CA GLU A 190 -29.62 -6.66 -16.80
C GLU A 190 -29.56 -8.09 -17.37
N GLU A 191 -28.35 -8.60 -17.66
CA GLU A 191 -28.18 -9.91 -18.30
C GLU A 191 -27.97 -11.06 -17.29
N LYS A 192 -26.88 -11.02 -16.51
CA LYS A 192 -26.55 -12.00 -15.45
C LYS A 192 -25.39 -11.50 -14.59
N VAL A 193 -25.52 -11.61 -13.27
CA VAL A 193 -24.43 -11.26 -12.33
C VAL A 193 -23.27 -12.24 -12.52
N ASP A 194 -22.21 -11.77 -13.19
CA ASP A 194 -20.96 -12.50 -13.38
C ASP A 194 -19.92 -12.13 -12.30
N LEU A 195 -18.94 -13.02 -12.08
CA LEU A 195 -17.78 -12.80 -11.20
C LEU A 195 -17.02 -11.52 -11.56
N GLU A 196 -17.03 -11.12 -12.83
CA GLU A 196 -16.44 -9.86 -13.28
C GLU A 196 -17.06 -8.64 -12.58
N THR A 197 -18.33 -8.70 -12.19
CA THR A 197 -19.05 -7.64 -11.47
C THR A 197 -18.43 -7.37 -10.09
N THR A 198 -17.96 -8.42 -9.40
CA THR A 198 -17.26 -8.30 -8.11
C THR A 198 -15.93 -7.56 -8.28
N HIS A 199 -15.19 -7.84 -9.36
CA HIS A 199 -13.96 -7.13 -9.68
C HIS A 199 -14.21 -5.66 -10.06
N LEU A 200 -15.27 -5.38 -10.82
CA LEU A 200 -15.70 -4.01 -11.14
C LEU A 200 -16.07 -3.23 -9.88
N PHE A 201 -16.80 -3.86 -8.96
CA PHE A 201 -17.15 -3.26 -7.68
C PHE A 201 -15.91 -2.95 -6.82
N ALA A 202 -14.95 -3.88 -6.73
CA ALA A 202 -13.69 -3.61 -6.02
C ALA A 202 -12.88 -2.46 -6.63
N ARG A 203 -12.85 -2.35 -7.97
CA ARG A 203 -12.24 -1.20 -8.67
C ARG A 203 -12.96 0.10 -8.39
N LEU A 204 -14.29 0.10 -8.34
CA LEU A 204 -15.10 1.25 -7.96
C LEU A 204 -14.74 1.73 -6.55
N VAL A 205 -14.71 0.83 -5.56
CA VAL A 205 -14.30 1.15 -4.18
C VAL A 205 -12.92 1.83 -4.16
N LYS A 206 -11.94 1.32 -4.91
CA LYS A 206 -10.60 1.92 -5.00
C LYS A 206 -10.63 3.35 -5.56
N LEU A 207 -11.46 3.62 -6.57
CA LEU A 207 -11.62 4.97 -7.14
C LEU A 207 -12.33 5.93 -6.18
N LEU A 208 -13.35 5.45 -5.46
CA LEU A 208 -14.11 6.26 -4.51
C LEU A 208 -13.26 6.71 -3.31
N ARG A 209 -12.22 5.96 -2.93
CA ARG A 209 -11.28 6.35 -1.87
C ARG A 209 -10.50 7.64 -2.15
N LEU A 210 -10.43 8.07 -3.41
CA LEU A 210 -9.73 9.28 -3.84
C LEU A 210 -10.70 10.35 -4.35
N CYS A 211 -12.00 10.21 -4.11
CA CYS A 211 -13.01 11.15 -4.58
C CYS A 211 -13.22 12.30 -3.60
N ARG A 212 -13.40 13.49 -4.15
CA ARG A 212 -13.84 14.71 -3.46
C ARG A 212 -15.36 14.68 -3.33
N GLU A 213 -15.88 15.47 -2.40
CA GLU A 213 -17.33 15.54 -2.15
C GLU A 213 -18.12 15.93 -3.42
N ARG A 214 -17.62 16.90 -4.20
CA ARG A 214 -18.22 17.30 -5.48
C ARG A 214 -18.29 16.18 -6.51
N GLU A 215 -17.29 15.30 -6.52
CA GLU A 215 -17.22 14.17 -7.44
C GLU A 215 -18.25 13.10 -7.03
N LEU A 216 -18.44 12.87 -5.74
CA LEU A 216 -19.49 11.96 -5.23
C LEU A 216 -20.89 12.42 -5.61
N MET A 217 -21.15 13.73 -5.55
CA MET A 217 -22.42 14.32 -5.99
C MET A 217 -22.63 14.15 -7.51
N GLN A 218 -21.59 14.37 -8.31
CA GLN A 218 -21.63 14.18 -9.76
C GLN A 218 -21.93 12.71 -10.11
N ILE A 219 -21.27 11.76 -9.46
CA ILE A 219 -21.50 10.32 -9.67
C ILE A 219 -22.94 9.95 -9.34
N GLU A 220 -23.48 10.45 -8.21
CA GLU A 220 -24.87 10.19 -7.86
C GLU A 220 -25.85 10.79 -8.88
N SER A 221 -25.60 12.02 -9.35
CA SER A 221 -26.45 12.68 -10.34
C SER A 221 -26.50 11.94 -11.67
N PHE A 222 -25.38 11.35 -12.11
CA PHE A 222 -25.30 10.52 -13.31
C PHE A 222 -26.24 9.31 -13.24
N MET A 223 -26.49 8.79 -12.02
CA MET A 223 -27.39 7.66 -11.85
C MET A 223 -28.86 8.09 -11.99
N VAL A 224 -29.31 9.27 -11.56
CA VAL A 224 -30.76 9.61 -11.43
C VAL A 224 -31.62 9.47 -12.71
N GLY A 225 -31.04 9.33 -13.91
CA GLY A 225 -31.76 9.28 -15.19
C GLY A 225 -32.35 7.94 -15.68
N HIS A 226 -32.27 6.82 -14.96
CA HIS A 226 -32.85 5.52 -15.39
C HIS A 226 -33.71 4.88 -14.28
N GLU A 227 -34.90 4.33 -14.57
CA GLU A 227 -35.95 4.17 -13.53
C GLU A 227 -35.89 2.88 -12.66
N ASN A 228 -35.50 1.70 -13.16
CA ASN A 228 -35.63 0.44 -12.39
C ASN A 228 -34.31 -0.30 -12.07
N VAL A 229 -33.37 -0.40 -13.02
CA VAL A 229 -32.02 -0.98 -12.78
C VAL A 229 -31.21 -0.16 -11.78
N LEU A 230 -31.63 1.09 -11.59
CA LEU A 230 -30.91 2.11 -10.87
C LEU A 230 -31.05 2.07 -9.36
N HIS A 231 -32.16 1.57 -8.82
CA HIS A 231 -32.31 1.40 -7.38
C HIS A 231 -31.27 0.40 -6.84
N LYS A 232 -31.00 -0.67 -7.59
CA LYS A 232 -29.97 -1.67 -7.24
C LYS A 232 -28.57 -1.07 -7.38
N ILE A 233 -28.28 -0.39 -8.47
CA ILE A 233 -26.97 0.26 -8.70
C ILE A 233 -26.69 1.36 -7.68
N ARG A 234 -27.68 2.20 -7.35
CA ARG A 234 -27.57 3.20 -6.28
C ARG A 234 -27.34 2.55 -4.91
N SER A 235 -28.03 1.45 -4.64
CA SER A 235 -27.81 0.65 -3.42
C SER A 235 -26.38 0.11 -3.34
N MET A 236 -25.83 -0.39 -4.45
CA MET A 236 -24.42 -0.83 -4.55
C MET A 236 -23.44 0.33 -4.46
N TYR A 237 -23.77 1.50 -5.02
CA TYR A 237 -22.95 2.69 -4.87
C TYR A 237 -22.80 3.08 -3.40
N TYR A 238 -23.89 3.04 -2.62
CA TYR A 238 -23.81 3.27 -1.18
C TYR A 238 -22.96 2.20 -0.47
N ASP A 239 -23.08 0.92 -0.85
CA ASP A 239 -22.19 -0.13 -0.31
C ASP A 239 -20.73 0.17 -0.63
N ALA A 240 -20.43 0.62 -1.86
CA ALA A 240 -19.10 0.96 -2.30
C ALA A 240 -18.53 2.16 -1.54
N LEU A 241 -19.35 3.18 -1.24
CA LEU A 241 -18.94 4.32 -0.42
C LEU A 241 -18.61 3.90 1.02
N ALA A 242 -19.39 2.97 1.59
CA ALA A 242 -19.17 2.49 2.94
C ALA A 242 -17.90 1.62 3.02
N MET A 243 -17.70 0.73 2.03
CA MET A 243 -16.47 -0.05 1.89
C MET A 243 -15.22 0.79 1.53
N ALA A 244 -15.40 1.93 0.86
CA ALA A 244 -14.32 2.89 0.64
C ALA A 244 -13.85 3.46 1.98
N GLY A 245 -14.78 3.79 2.88
CA GLY A 245 -14.49 4.06 4.29
C GLY A 245 -13.58 5.25 4.54
N THR A 246 -13.61 6.27 3.67
CA THR A 246 -12.87 7.52 3.87
C THR A 246 -13.75 8.54 4.56
N LYS A 247 -13.18 9.56 5.19
CA LYS A 247 -13.93 10.67 5.77
C LYS A 247 -14.92 11.26 4.76
N VAL A 248 -14.49 11.52 3.53
CA VAL A 248 -15.36 12.11 2.49
C VAL A 248 -16.55 11.20 2.17
N THR A 249 -16.31 9.90 1.95
CA THR A 249 -17.39 8.95 1.63
C THR A 249 -18.31 8.69 2.82
N VAL A 250 -17.77 8.64 4.03
CA VAL A 250 -18.53 8.50 5.28
C VAL A 250 -19.40 9.73 5.52
N THR A 251 -18.85 10.95 5.48
CA THR A 251 -19.62 12.19 5.63
C THR A 251 -20.77 12.23 4.63
N TYR A 252 -20.51 11.88 3.37
CA TYR A 252 -21.54 11.82 2.34
C TYR A 252 -22.68 10.86 2.71
N LEU A 253 -22.34 9.63 3.11
CA LEU A 253 -23.32 8.63 3.51
C LEU A 253 -24.10 9.05 4.76
N MET A 254 -23.42 9.57 5.79
CA MET A 254 -24.05 9.98 7.05
C MET A 254 -25.10 11.08 6.81
N ARG A 255 -24.80 12.07 5.96
CA ARG A 255 -25.78 13.10 5.56
C ARG A 255 -27.01 12.49 4.91
N LYS A 256 -26.83 11.55 3.98
CA LYS A 256 -27.97 10.87 3.32
C LYS A 256 -28.82 10.04 4.29
N ILE A 257 -28.23 9.48 5.34
CA ILE A 257 -28.96 8.76 6.39
C ILE A 257 -29.78 9.73 7.24
N VAL A 258 -29.18 10.85 7.67
CA VAL A 258 -29.86 11.89 8.46
C VAL A 258 -30.97 12.55 7.68
N ASP A 259 -30.77 12.80 6.38
CA ASP A 259 -31.78 13.35 5.47
C ASP A 259 -32.88 12.34 5.08
N GLU A 260 -32.89 11.15 5.69
CA GLU A 260 -33.82 10.05 5.41
C GLU A 260 -33.88 9.66 3.91
N ARG A 261 -32.77 9.87 3.16
CA ARG A 261 -32.64 9.52 1.72
C ARG A 261 -32.26 8.05 1.50
N ILE A 262 -31.94 7.34 2.58
CA ILE A 262 -31.60 5.91 2.59
C ILE A 262 -32.57 5.21 3.54
N GLU A 263 -33.18 4.12 3.09
CA GLU A 263 -34.07 3.29 3.92
C GLU A 263 -33.36 2.81 5.19
N HIS A 264 -34.05 2.85 6.33
CA HIS A 264 -33.46 2.57 7.64
C HIS A 264 -32.75 1.22 7.73
N LEU A 265 -33.30 0.17 7.11
CA LEU A 265 -32.68 -1.16 7.08
C LEU A 265 -31.35 -1.16 6.29
N LYS A 266 -31.31 -0.45 5.16
CA LYS A 266 -30.10 -0.27 4.37
C LYS A 266 -29.07 0.57 5.12
N ALA A 267 -29.51 1.67 5.77
CA ALA A 267 -28.66 2.52 6.60
C ALA A 267 -27.98 1.73 7.73
N ALA A 268 -28.71 0.85 8.43
CA ALA A 268 -28.16 -0.01 9.47
C ALA A 268 -27.08 -0.97 8.95
N ARG A 269 -27.27 -1.54 7.74
CA ARG A 269 -26.26 -2.40 7.08
C ARG A 269 -25.02 -1.61 6.66
N LEU A 270 -25.19 -0.41 6.11
CA LEU A 270 -24.09 0.46 5.72
C LEU A 270 -23.25 0.86 6.93
N LEU A 271 -23.89 1.25 8.04
CA LEU A 271 -23.21 1.52 9.31
C LEU A 271 -22.40 0.30 9.76
N LYS A 272 -23.01 -0.89 9.78
CA LYS A 272 -22.29 -2.12 10.16
C LYS A 272 -21.03 -2.36 9.31
N SER A 273 -21.06 -2.07 8.01
CA SER A 273 -19.87 -2.22 7.14
C SER A 273 -18.72 -1.27 7.52
N LEU A 274 -19.03 -0.12 8.14
CA LEU A 274 -18.01 0.83 8.61
C LEU A 274 -17.31 0.37 9.90
N ALA A 275 -17.79 -0.68 10.57
CA ALA A 275 -17.10 -1.25 11.73
C ALA A 275 -15.69 -1.77 11.38
N GLU A 276 -15.47 -2.11 10.11
CA GLU A 276 -14.19 -2.55 9.54
C GLU A 276 -13.54 -1.48 8.65
N VAL A 277 -13.75 -0.20 8.97
CA VAL A 277 -13.10 0.90 8.26
C VAL A 277 -11.58 0.69 8.19
N ARG A 278 -11.03 0.80 6.99
CA ARG A 278 -9.60 0.53 6.71
C ARG A 278 -8.69 1.43 7.53
N ILE A 279 -9.06 2.71 7.68
CA ILE A 279 -8.24 3.74 8.33
C ILE A 279 -9.14 4.50 9.31
N PRO A 280 -9.28 4.04 10.56
CA PRO A 280 -10.11 4.74 11.53
C PRO A 280 -9.49 6.11 11.88
N SER A 281 -10.32 7.15 11.93
CA SER A 281 -9.94 8.49 12.39
C SER A 281 -11.01 9.09 13.31
N GLU A 282 -10.60 10.03 14.15
CA GLU A 282 -11.55 10.77 15.01
C GLU A 282 -12.61 11.48 14.16
N HIS A 283 -12.22 12.05 13.01
CA HIS A 283 -13.17 12.67 12.09
C HIS A 283 -14.23 11.69 11.58
N ILE A 284 -13.84 10.47 11.22
CA ILE A 284 -14.80 9.43 10.79
C ILE A 284 -15.72 9.03 11.95
N ALA A 285 -15.17 8.84 13.15
CA ALA A 285 -15.95 8.50 14.35
C ALA A 285 -16.98 9.59 14.67
N ASN A 286 -16.60 10.86 14.58
CA ASN A 286 -17.48 12.00 14.82
C ASN A 286 -18.61 12.09 13.79
N GLU A 287 -18.38 11.74 12.52
CA GLU A 287 -19.46 11.69 11.52
C GLU A 287 -20.47 10.57 11.83
N VAL A 288 -20.01 9.41 12.30
CA VAL A 288 -20.91 8.33 12.74
C VAL A 288 -21.67 8.73 14.01
N LEU A 289 -21.00 9.35 14.98
CA LEU A 289 -21.60 9.82 16.23
C LEU A 289 -22.79 10.76 15.97
N ARG A 290 -22.65 11.70 15.01
CA ARG A 290 -23.74 12.59 14.59
C ARG A 290 -25.00 11.85 14.17
N VAL A 291 -24.86 10.69 13.51
CA VAL A 291 -26.01 9.86 13.14
C VAL A 291 -26.58 9.17 14.37
N CYS A 292 -25.73 8.68 15.28
CA CYS A 292 -26.16 7.97 16.48
C CYS A 292 -26.98 8.86 17.43
N GLU A 293 -26.65 10.15 17.48
CA GLU A 293 -27.35 11.18 18.26
C GLU A 293 -28.50 11.86 17.49
N SER A 294 -28.70 11.51 16.22
CA SER A 294 -29.73 12.12 15.38
C SER A 294 -31.14 11.65 15.74
N PRO A 295 -32.18 12.48 15.47
CA PRO A 295 -33.57 12.07 15.63
C PRO A 295 -33.94 10.80 14.85
N VAL A 296 -33.28 10.55 13.72
CA VAL A 296 -33.55 9.37 12.87
C VAL A 296 -33.15 8.09 13.61
N ALA A 297 -32.01 8.09 14.31
CA ALA A 297 -31.60 6.95 15.13
C ALA A 297 -32.55 6.76 16.31
N GLU A 298 -32.97 7.84 16.98
CA GLU A 298 -33.88 7.73 18.13
C GLU A 298 -35.23 7.10 17.77
N LYS A 299 -35.77 7.42 16.59
CA LYS A 299 -37.01 6.84 16.08
C LYS A 299 -36.91 5.34 15.75
N VAL A 300 -35.71 4.84 15.46
CA VAL A 300 -35.52 3.50 14.89
C VAL A 300 -34.50 2.68 15.72
N PRO A 301 -34.97 1.84 16.67
CA PRO A 301 -34.11 1.18 17.65
C PRO A 301 -32.95 0.35 17.08
N TYR A 302 -33.19 -0.42 16.00
CA TYR A 302 -32.15 -1.24 15.38
C TYR A 302 -31.09 -0.40 14.65
N LEU A 303 -31.48 0.77 14.13
CA LEU A 303 -30.55 1.72 13.50
C LEU A 303 -29.66 2.35 14.57
N LYS A 304 -30.25 2.78 15.70
CA LYS A 304 -29.52 3.28 16.87
C LYS A 304 -28.51 2.26 17.39
N GLN A 305 -28.93 1.01 17.57
CA GLN A 305 -28.04 -0.07 18.00
C GLN A 305 -26.88 -0.28 17.02
N SER A 306 -27.18 -0.37 15.72
CA SER A 306 -26.15 -0.56 14.68
C SER A 306 -25.17 0.60 14.66
N CYS A 307 -25.65 1.83 14.87
CA CYS A 307 -24.81 3.02 14.92
C CYS A 307 -23.84 2.99 16.11
N TRP A 308 -24.34 2.77 17.33
CA TRP A 308 -23.49 2.75 18.53
C TRP A 308 -22.46 1.62 18.52
N LEU A 309 -22.82 0.44 18.02
CA LEU A 309 -21.87 -0.66 17.84
C LEU A 309 -20.78 -0.31 16.83
N THR A 310 -21.16 0.34 15.72
CA THR A 310 -20.21 0.80 14.69
C THR A 310 -19.28 1.88 15.25
N TYR A 311 -19.82 2.87 15.96
CA TYR A 311 -19.04 3.92 16.62
C TYR A 311 -18.02 3.32 17.59
N GLY A 312 -18.46 2.39 18.46
CA GLY A 312 -17.57 1.68 19.38
C GLY A 312 -16.46 0.89 18.67
N ALA A 313 -16.77 0.24 17.54
CA ALA A 313 -15.79 -0.49 16.74
C ALA A 313 -14.73 0.44 16.09
N ILE A 314 -15.16 1.59 15.55
CA ILE A 314 -14.25 2.60 14.99
C ILE A 314 -13.38 3.19 16.10
N PHE A 315 -13.97 3.53 17.25
CA PHE A 315 -13.25 4.09 18.40
C PHE A 315 -12.24 3.11 18.98
N HIS A 316 -12.59 1.83 19.10
CA HIS A 316 -11.64 0.77 19.45
C HIS A 316 -10.49 0.69 18.45
N GLY A 317 -10.76 0.91 17.16
CA GLY A 317 -9.74 1.08 16.13
C GLY A 317 -8.78 2.23 16.44
N LEU A 318 -9.28 3.40 16.86
CA LEU A 318 -8.48 4.58 17.22
C LEU A 318 -7.55 4.32 18.41
N CYS A 319 -8.08 3.70 19.47
CA CYS A 319 -7.30 3.39 20.66
C CYS A 319 -6.12 2.46 20.37
N ASN A 320 -6.19 1.69 19.27
CA ASN A 320 -5.19 0.72 18.87
C ASN A 320 -4.35 1.15 17.64
N ASN A 321 -4.58 2.33 17.07
CA ASN A 321 -3.98 2.69 15.78
C ASN A 321 -2.60 3.34 15.94
N LYS A 322 -1.55 2.62 15.56
CA LYS A 322 -0.36 3.22 14.94
C LYS A 322 -0.69 3.39 13.46
N MET A 323 -0.23 4.47 12.79
CA MET A 323 -0.51 4.67 11.35
C MET A 323 -0.22 3.38 10.55
N LEU A 324 -0.95 3.14 9.46
CA LEU A 324 -0.85 1.90 8.67
C LEU A 324 0.25 2.03 7.60
N ALA A 325 0.45 3.24 7.08
CA ALA A 325 1.63 3.66 6.34
C ALA A 325 2.67 4.18 7.34
N VAL A 326 3.34 3.25 8.02
CA VAL A 326 4.48 3.58 8.89
C VAL A 326 5.74 3.07 8.25
N LEU A 327 6.70 3.99 8.05
CA LEU A 327 8.08 3.59 7.82
C LEU A 327 8.55 2.84 9.08
N HIS A 328 8.59 1.51 9.01
CA HIS A 328 8.98 0.70 10.14
C HIS A 328 10.48 0.89 10.38
N LYS A 329 10.80 1.68 11.42
CA LYS A 329 12.16 1.80 11.94
C LYS A 329 12.28 0.81 13.08
N GLU A 330 12.78 -0.40 12.80
CA GLU A 330 13.27 -1.24 13.87
C GLU A 330 14.52 -0.58 14.45
N LYS A 331 14.43 -0.05 15.68
CA LYS A 331 15.63 0.34 16.42
C LYS A 331 16.38 -0.94 16.78
N VAL A 332 17.11 -1.52 15.84
CA VAL A 332 18.18 -2.47 16.14
C VAL A 332 19.22 -1.65 16.88
N CYS A 333 19.52 -2.01 18.12
CA CYS A 333 20.39 -1.27 19.03
C CYS A 333 21.64 -0.74 18.29
N ASN A 334 21.95 0.54 18.47
CA ASN A 334 23.28 1.03 18.16
C ASN A 334 24.27 0.15 18.94
N ARG A 335 25.18 -0.52 18.24
CA ARG A 335 26.32 -1.15 18.90
C ARG A 335 27.21 -0.03 19.43
N GLU A 336 27.57 -0.16 20.71
CA GLU A 336 28.66 0.59 21.36
C GLU A 336 29.99 0.36 20.65
#